data_AF-A0A1D7W9P0-F1
#
_entry.id   AF-A0A1D7W9P0-F1
#
_cell.length_a   1.000
_cell.length_b   1.000
_cell.length_c   1.000
_cell.angle_alpha   90.00
_cell.angle_beta   90.00
_cell.angle_gamma   90.00
#
_symmetry.space_group_name_H-M   'P 1'
#
loop_
_entity.id
_entity.type
_entity.pdbx_description
1 polymer ?
#
loop_
_entity_poly.entity_id
_entity_poly.type
_entity_poly.pdbx_seq_one_letter_code
_entity_poly.pdbx_strand_id
1 'polypeptide(L)'
;MTNAKLKNNIISAVQQLYSIDAKHKEISVIIVVDFKFTSTSMKFIHNYALEVKPFHNCKKKILLFTKDVELYEKYANYVVDGYNTNLKKVKKSEYSWSLANVDVSKYKGTINRKSLLPNNLDNIVKGDLNNAIQKVIEGSYIKIFQMNNYISAKISDVSVLSQEDTIENILKLCTFISEKGLYIRKFYLHRSMCKSYKVQIK
;
A
#
# COMPACT_ATOMS: atom_id res chain seq x y z
N MET A 1 -8.82 11.83 20.36
CA MET A 1 -9.42 10.51 20.64
C MET A 1 -8.45 9.73 21.50
N THR A 2 -8.88 9.14 22.61
CA THR A 2 -8.00 8.30 23.45
C THR A 2 -7.60 7.05 22.66
N ASN A 3 -6.36 7.09 22.14
CA ASN A 3 -5.74 6.07 21.28
C ASN A 3 -5.88 4.63 21.81
N ALA A 4 -6.02 4.48 23.13
CA ALA A 4 -6.17 3.20 23.82
C ALA A 4 -7.43 2.41 23.43
N LYS A 5 -8.58 3.07 23.27
CA LYS A 5 -9.86 2.36 23.01
C LYS A 5 -9.94 1.83 21.58
N LEU A 6 -9.48 2.63 20.61
CA LEU A 6 -9.33 2.20 19.22
C LEU A 6 -8.35 1.03 19.13
N LYS A 7 -7.20 1.11 19.81
CA LYS A 7 -6.21 0.04 19.88
C LYS A 7 -6.82 -1.27 20.42
N ASN A 8 -7.59 -1.22 21.51
CA ASN A 8 -8.24 -2.42 22.07
C ASN A 8 -9.24 -3.06 21.09
N ASN A 9 -10.02 -2.25 20.38
CA ASN A 9 -10.96 -2.76 19.38
C ASN A 9 -10.23 -3.37 18.17
N ILE A 10 -9.09 -2.80 17.77
CA ILE A 10 -8.22 -3.37 16.73
C ILE A 10 -7.67 -4.72 17.20
N ILE A 11 -7.13 -4.80 18.43
CA ILE A 11 -6.59 -6.04 19.00
C ILE A 11 -7.63 -7.16 18.95
N SER A 12 -8.84 -6.89 19.45
CA SER A 12 -9.93 -7.88 19.47
C SER A 12 -10.30 -8.35 18.06
N ALA A 13 -10.39 -7.45 17.09
CA ALA A 13 -10.72 -7.81 15.72
C ALA A 13 -9.59 -8.59 15.02
N VAL A 14 -8.32 -8.26 15.28
CA VAL A 14 -7.17 -9.03 14.77
C VAL A 14 -7.14 -10.43 15.37
N GLN A 15 -7.33 -10.57 16.68
CA GLN A 15 -7.42 -11.88 17.35
C GLN A 15 -8.49 -12.77 16.72
N GLN A 16 -9.68 -12.22 16.46
CA GLN A 16 -10.77 -12.93 15.79
C GLN A 16 -10.41 -13.33 14.35
N LEU A 17 -9.67 -12.51 13.61
CA LEU A 17 -9.27 -12.84 12.24
C LEU A 17 -8.19 -13.93 12.17
N TYR A 18 -7.31 -14.00 13.17
CA TYR A 18 -6.28 -15.03 13.30
C TYR A 18 -6.86 -16.38 13.73
N SER A 19 -7.94 -16.40 14.51
CA SER A 19 -8.58 -17.65 14.94
C SER A 19 -9.42 -18.32 13.86
N ILE A 20 -9.73 -17.62 12.77
CA ILE A 20 -10.46 -18.20 11.64
C ILE A 20 -9.51 -19.11 10.84
N ASP A 21 -9.84 -20.39 10.77
CA ASP A 21 -9.24 -21.22 9.75
C ASP A 21 -9.90 -20.93 8.39
N ALA A 22 -9.17 -20.21 7.55
CA ALA A 22 -9.60 -19.88 6.21
C ALA A 22 -8.46 -20.11 5.21
N LYS A 23 -8.87 -20.55 4.02
CA LYS A 23 -7.99 -20.80 2.86
C LYS A 23 -7.19 -19.57 2.47
N HIS A 24 -7.79 -18.39 2.56
CA HIS A 24 -7.12 -17.12 2.29
C HIS A 24 -6.57 -16.53 3.59
N LYS A 25 -5.24 -16.41 3.68
CA LYS A 25 -4.52 -15.92 4.87
C LYS A 25 -4.33 -14.39 4.88
N GLU A 26 -4.68 -13.72 3.78
CA GLU A 26 -4.53 -12.27 3.63
C GLU A 26 -5.59 -11.47 4.41
N ILE A 27 -5.13 -10.52 5.22
CA ILE A 27 -5.97 -9.52 5.88
C ILE A 27 -5.93 -8.22 5.08
N SER A 28 -7.12 -7.71 4.77
CA SER A 28 -7.32 -6.41 4.16
C SER A 28 -8.19 -5.53 5.04
N VAL A 29 -8.07 -4.23 4.83
CA VAL A 29 -8.84 -3.23 5.55
C VAL A 29 -9.71 -2.43 4.60
N ILE A 30 -10.88 -2.05 5.10
CA ILE A 30 -11.75 -1.06 4.47
C ILE A 30 -12.06 -0.01 5.52
N ILE A 31 -11.73 1.24 5.22
CA ILE A 31 -11.86 2.37 6.13
C ILE A 31 -12.78 3.38 5.46
N VAL A 32 -13.89 3.69 6.12
CA VAL A 32 -14.78 4.78 5.71
C VAL A 32 -14.35 6.02 6.46
N VAL A 33 -13.98 7.04 5.72
CA VAL A 33 -13.45 8.30 6.24
C VAL A 33 -14.36 9.47 5.87
N ASP A 34 -14.43 10.46 6.74
CA ASP A 34 -14.98 11.77 6.45
C ASP A 34 -13.84 12.79 6.43
N PHE A 35 -13.96 13.83 5.62
CA PHE A 35 -12.98 14.90 5.58
C PHE A 35 -13.13 15.78 6.82
N LYS A 36 -12.01 16.18 7.42
CA LYS A 36 -12.03 17.25 8.41
C LYS A 36 -12.33 18.55 7.67
N PHE A 37 -13.48 19.17 7.94
CA PHE A 37 -14.03 20.35 7.23
C PHE A 37 -13.19 21.64 7.35
N THR A 38 -11.92 21.57 7.75
CA THR A 38 -11.12 22.73 8.16
C THR A 38 -10.06 23.16 7.16
N SER A 39 -9.94 22.55 5.97
CA SER A 39 -8.94 22.98 4.98
C SER A 39 -9.50 23.09 3.57
N THR A 40 -9.24 24.23 2.93
CA THR A 40 -9.57 24.56 1.54
C THR A 40 -8.84 23.72 0.49
N SER A 41 -7.92 22.83 0.89
CA SER A 41 -7.23 21.90 -0.01
C SER A 41 -7.44 20.44 0.42
N MET A 42 -8.55 19.85 -0.04
CA MET A 42 -8.77 18.41 0.06
C MET A 42 -7.65 17.66 -0.67
N LYS A 43 -6.80 16.94 0.07
CA LYS A 43 -5.81 16.04 -0.52
C LYS A 43 -6.33 14.61 -0.45
N PHE A 44 -6.83 14.12 -1.58
CA PHE A 44 -7.16 12.71 -1.75
C PHE A 44 -5.89 11.86 -1.62
N ILE A 45 -5.96 10.77 -0.84
CA ILE A 45 -4.95 9.73 -0.71
C ILE A 45 -5.09 8.78 -1.91
N HIS A 46 -4.88 9.31 -3.11
CA HIS A 46 -4.90 8.47 -4.31
C HIS A 46 -3.56 7.78 -4.49
N ASN A 47 -3.55 6.44 -4.32
CA ASN A 47 -2.42 5.56 -4.57
C ASN A 47 -1.17 6.01 -3.79
N TYR A 48 -1.17 5.77 -2.48
CA TYR A 48 0.00 6.01 -1.63
C TYR A 48 0.70 4.70 -1.28
N ALA A 49 2.04 4.72 -1.26
CA ALA A 49 2.85 3.69 -0.63
C ALA A 49 3.07 4.05 0.85
N LEU A 50 2.62 3.20 1.77
CA LEU A 50 2.92 3.34 3.20
C LEU A 50 3.86 2.21 3.63
N GLU A 51 4.96 2.59 4.27
CA GLU A 51 5.92 1.64 4.82
C GLU A 51 5.35 0.92 6.05
N VAL A 52 5.50 -0.39 6.09
CA VAL A 52 4.95 -1.29 7.10
C VAL A 52 5.91 -2.44 7.39
N LYS A 53 5.61 -3.24 8.41
CA LYS A 53 6.31 -4.52 8.60
C LYS A 53 6.03 -5.45 7.41
N PRO A 54 7.06 -6.15 6.90
CA PRO A 54 6.95 -6.98 5.71
C PRO A 54 6.01 -8.16 5.94
N PHE A 55 5.06 -8.36 5.03
CA PHE A 55 4.02 -9.39 5.19
C PHE A 55 3.79 -10.25 3.94
N HIS A 56 4.56 -10.03 2.88
CA HIS A 56 4.55 -10.88 1.69
C HIS A 56 5.79 -10.60 0.84
N ASN A 57 6.39 -11.62 0.24
CA ASN A 57 7.41 -11.35 -0.78
C ASN A 57 6.74 -10.86 -2.05
N CYS A 58 7.29 -9.81 -2.66
CA CYS A 58 6.78 -9.32 -3.93
C CYS A 58 7.08 -10.33 -5.05
N LYS A 59 6.07 -11.08 -5.47
CA LYS A 59 6.22 -12.11 -6.51
C LYS A 59 6.22 -11.57 -7.94
N LYS A 60 5.92 -10.27 -8.12
CA LYS A 60 5.81 -9.63 -9.43
C LYS A 60 6.95 -8.66 -9.62
N LYS A 61 7.28 -8.39 -10.89
CA LYS A 61 8.38 -7.49 -11.22
C LYS A 61 8.04 -6.04 -10.89
N ILE A 62 9.09 -5.26 -10.64
CA ILE A 62 9.07 -3.83 -10.41
C ILE A 62 9.44 -3.15 -11.73
N LEU A 63 8.62 -2.23 -12.19
CA LEU A 63 8.95 -1.39 -13.34
C LEU A 63 9.78 -0.19 -12.84
N LEU A 64 11.07 -0.17 -13.13
CA LEU A 64 11.98 0.86 -12.62
C LEU A 64 12.32 1.87 -13.73
N PHE A 65 12.13 3.14 -13.45
CA PHE A 65 12.51 4.24 -14.33
C PHE A 65 13.73 4.95 -13.72
N THR A 66 14.92 4.48 -14.09
CA THR A 66 16.20 5.10 -13.71
C THR A 66 17.18 5.10 -14.88
N LYS A 67 18.16 5.99 -14.82
CA LYS A 67 19.35 5.96 -15.69
C LYS A 67 20.49 5.14 -15.08
N ASP A 68 20.36 4.73 -13.83
CA ASP A 68 21.34 3.96 -13.09
C ASP A 68 21.32 2.49 -13.54
N VAL A 69 22.33 2.10 -14.30
CA VAL A 69 22.45 0.74 -14.87
C VAL A 69 22.76 -0.29 -13.79
N GLU A 70 23.50 0.09 -12.75
CA GLU A 70 23.90 -0.82 -11.66
C GLU A 70 22.67 -1.33 -10.90
N LEU A 71 21.62 -0.51 -10.74
CA LEU A 71 20.38 -0.94 -10.12
C LEU A 71 19.63 -2.00 -10.94
N TYR A 72 19.70 -1.95 -12.27
CA TYR A 72 19.11 -2.99 -13.12
C TYR A 72 19.87 -4.31 -13.00
N GLU A 73 21.20 -4.25 -12.95
CA GLU A 73 22.05 -5.43 -12.81
C GLU A 73 21.88 -6.07 -11.42
N LYS A 74 21.96 -5.26 -10.36
CA LYS A 74 21.82 -5.70 -8.96
C LYS A 74 20.48 -6.38 -8.69
N TYR A 75 19.40 -5.89 -9.31
CA TYR A 75 18.03 -6.39 -9.09
C TYR A 75 17.42 -7.04 -10.33
N ALA A 76 18.22 -7.62 -11.23
CA ALA A 76 17.76 -8.17 -12.52
C ALA A 76 16.60 -9.18 -12.42
N ASN A 77 16.51 -9.92 -11.30
CA ASN A 77 15.43 -10.88 -11.06
C ASN A 77 14.09 -10.22 -10.68
N TYR A 78 14.13 -9.00 -10.15
CA TYR A 78 12.97 -8.31 -9.59
C TYR A 78 12.57 -7.08 -10.40
N VAL A 79 13.48 -6.49 -11.15
CA VAL A 79 13.30 -5.22 -11.83
C VAL A 79 13.25 -5.40 -13.35
N VAL A 80 12.46 -4.56 -14.01
CA VAL A 80 12.49 -4.38 -15.47
C VAL A 80 12.76 -2.91 -15.77
N ASP A 81 13.61 -2.68 -16.77
CA ASP A 81 13.87 -1.35 -17.30
C ASP A 81 12.59 -0.73 -17.85
N GLY A 82 12.08 0.30 -17.19
CA GLY A 82 10.98 1.15 -17.67
C GLY A 82 11.47 2.39 -18.42
N TYR A 83 12.75 2.74 -18.32
CA TYR A 83 13.34 3.92 -18.94
C TYR A 83 13.55 3.73 -20.44
N ASN A 84 14.12 2.60 -20.86
CA ASN A 84 14.46 2.30 -22.26
C ASN A 84 13.48 1.33 -22.93
N THR A 85 12.70 0.55 -22.16
CA THR A 85 11.81 -0.45 -22.74
C THR A 85 10.62 0.18 -23.45
N ASN A 86 10.16 -0.48 -24.53
CA ASN A 86 8.92 -0.12 -25.19
C ASN A 86 7.69 -0.45 -24.32
N LEU A 87 7.21 0.57 -23.62
CA LEU A 87 6.10 0.48 -22.66
C LEU A 87 4.75 0.04 -23.29
N LYS A 88 4.59 0.07 -24.61
CA LYS A 88 3.36 -0.41 -25.28
C LYS A 88 3.18 -1.94 -25.15
N LYS A 89 4.25 -2.69 -24.87
CA LYS A 89 4.23 -4.15 -24.74
C LYS A 89 4.10 -4.64 -23.29
N VAL A 90 4.16 -3.73 -22.32
CA VAL A 90 4.17 -4.02 -20.88
C VAL A 90 2.75 -4.33 -20.39
N LYS A 91 2.50 -5.54 -19.85
CA LYS A 91 1.18 -5.90 -19.29
C LYS A 91 1.11 -5.61 -17.79
N LYS A 92 0.09 -4.85 -17.33
CA LYS A 92 -0.11 -4.54 -15.89
C LYS A 92 -0.09 -5.76 -14.97
N SER A 93 -0.52 -6.92 -15.44
CA SER A 93 -0.53 -8.15 -14.63
C SER A 93 0.86 -8.60 -14.21
N GLU A 94 1.90 -8.24 -14.98
CA GLU A 94 3.29 -8.64 -14.80
C GLU A 94 4.01 -7.81 -13.72
N TYR A 95 3.46 -6.64 -13.39
CA TYR A 95 4.10 -5.68 -12.49
C TYR A 95 3.23 -5.37 -11.28
N SER A 96 3.84 -5.39 -10.10
CA SER A 96 3.20 -5.00 -8.83
C SER A 96 3.48 -3.55 -8.51
N TRP A 97 4.65 -3.02 -8.85
CA TRP A 97 5.12 -1.70 -8.45
C TRP A 97 5.84 -0.99 -9.60
N SER A 98 5.86 0.34 -9.52
CA SER A 98 6.61 1.20 -10.43
C SER A 98 7.38 2.22 -9.60
N LEU A 99 8.68 2.35 -9.83
CA LEU A 99 9.57 3.26 -9.10
C LEU A 99 10.29 4.18 -10.07
N ALA A 100 10.58 5.42 -9.69
CA ALA A 100 11.32 6.35 -10.54
C ALA A 100 12.17 7.33 -9.73
N ASN A 101 13.37 7.65 -10.24
CA ASN A 101 14.14 8.84 -9.85
C ASN A 101 14.26 9.87 -10.98
N VAL A 102 13.69 9.58 -12.15
CA VAL A 102 13.63 10.49 -13.30
C VAL A 102 12.21 10.98 -13.55
N ASP A 103 12.07 12.07 -14.30
CA ASP A 103 10.76 12.50 -14.75
C ASP A 103 10.15 11.47 -15.73
N VAL A 104 8.98 10.96 -15.35
CA VAL A 104 8.19 9.99 -16.12
C VAL A 104 7.02 10.63 -16.87
N SER A 105 6.90 11.96 -16.83
CA SER A 105 5.83 12.73 -17.50
C SER A 105 5.74 12.43 -19.00
N LYS A 106 6.90 12.26 -19.67
CA LYS A 106 7.00 11.91 -21.09
C LYS A 106 6.41 10.54 -21.45
N TYR A 107 6.19 9.67 -20.47
CA TYR A 107 5.56 8.36 -20.67
C TYR A 107 4.04 8.40 -20.45
N LYS A 108 3.47 9.56 -20.06
CA LYS A 108 2.01 9.76 -19.96
C LYS A 108 1.39 9.61 -21.36
N GLY A 109 0.53 8.61 -21.53
CA GLY A 109 -0.13 8.29 -22.80
C GLY A 109 0.49 7.13 -23.57
N THR A 110 1.74 6.74 -23.27
CA THR A 110 2.40 5.59 -23.90
C THR A 110 2.05 4.28 -23.20
N ILE A 111 1.81 4.34 -21.89
CA ILE A 111 1.20 3.23 -21.15
C ILE A 111 -0.32 3.36 -21.28
N ASN A 112 -0.97 2.35 -21.85
CA ASN A 112 -2.45 2.25 -21.92
C ASN A 112 -3.14 2.25 -20.54
N ARG A 113 -2.38 2.34 -19.44
CA ARG A 113 -2.85 2.25 -18.06
C ARG A 113 -2.10 3.25 -17.18
N LYS A 114 -2.72 4.42 -16.94
CA LYS A 114 -2.22 5.50 -16.08
C LYS A 114 -1.84 5.05 -14.66
N SER A 115 -2.30 3.87 -14.19
CA SER A 115 -2.01 3.32 -12.86
C SER A 115 -0.66 2.62 -12.71
N LEU A 116 0.20 2.64 -13.74
CA LEU A 116 1.53 2.02 -13.76
C LEU A 116 2.67 3.05 -13.80
N LEU A 117 2.35 4.33 -13.98
CA LEU A 117 3.35 5.38 -13.88
C LEU A 117 3.45 5.79 -12.42
N PRO A 118 4.67 5.89 -11.86
CA PRO A 118 4.87 6.52 -10.58
C PRO A 118 4.30 7.94 -10.64
N ASN A 119 3.30 8.24 -9.83
CA ASN A 119 2.83 9.60 -9.65
C ASN A 119 3.53 10.22 -8.41
N ASN A 120 3.58 11.55 -8.32
CA ASN A 120 4.17 12.24 -7.16
C ASN A 120 3.47 11.95 -5.81
N LEU A 121 2.34 11.24 -5.82
CA LEU A 121 1.57 10.79 -4.65
C LEU A 121 1.88 9.32 -4.28
N ASP A 122 2.40 8.49 -5.19
CA ASP A 122 2.84 7.11 -4.95
C ASP A 122 4.07 7.04 -4.05
N ASN A 123 4.73 8.18 -3.79
CA ASN A 123 5.78 8.38 -2.78
C ASN A 123 6.87 7.28 -2.73
N ILE A 124 7.24 6.75 -3.89
CA ILE A 124 8.53 6.08 -4.11
C ILE A 124 9.31 6.84 -5.20
N VAL A 125 9.16 8.17 -5.17
CA VAL A 125 9.78 9.11 -6.11
C VAL A 125 10.34 10.23 -5.25
N LYS A 126 11.68 10.38 -5.29
CA LYS A 126 12.54 11.25 -4.45
C LYS A 126 13.08 10.58 -3.18
N GLY A 127 13.93 9.58 -3.36
CA GLY A 127 14.70 8.94 -2.29
C GLY A 127 15.74 7.96 -2.83
N ASP A 128 16.37 7.21 -1.93
CA ASP A 128 17.28 6.11 -2.28
C ASP A 128 16.48 4.98 -2.97
N LEU A 129 16.60 4.88 -4.29
CA LEU A 129 15.95 3.83 -5.09
C LEU A 129 16.40 2.44 -4.68
N ASN A 130 17.65 2.26 -4.25
CA ASN A 130 18.16 0.96 -3.84
C ASN A 130 17.38 0.44 -2.62
N ASN A 131 17.25 1.28 -1.59
CA ASN A 131 16.45 0.95 -0.40
C ASN A 131 14.97 0.75 -0.73
N ALA A 132 14.41 1.58 -1.59
CA ALA A 132 13.02 1.45 -2.02
C ALA A 132 12.74 0.12 -2.73
N ILE A 133 13.64 -0.32 -3.63
CA ILE A 133 13.54 -1.62 -4.31
C ILE A 133 13.56 -2.75 -3.28
N GLN A 134 14.50 -2.73 -2.33
CA GLN A 134 14.60 -3.75 -1.28
C GLN A 134 13.31 -3.85 -0.47
N LYS A 135 12.81 -2.72 0.03
CA LYS A 135 11.55 -2.67 0.79
C LYS A 135 10.35 -3.16 -0.02
N VAL A 136 10.29 -2.87 -1.32
CA VAL A 136 9.23 -3.42 -2.17
C VAL A 136 9.36 -4.95 -2.28
N ILE A 137 10.56 -5.48 -2.51
CA ILE A 137 10.81 -6.93 -2.63
C ILE A 137 10.40 -7.66 -1.36
N GLU A 138 10.75 -7.11 -0.19
CA GLU A 138 10.41 -7.64 1.13
C GLU A 138 8.91 -7.51 1.48
N GLY A 139 8.16 -6.71 0.73
CA GLY A 139 6.75 -6.43 1.01
C GLY A 139 6.52 -5.46 2.17
N SER A 140 7.50 -4.60 2.42
CA SER A 140 7.46 -3.55 3.45
C SER A 140 6.64 -2.33 3.02
N TYR A 141 5.90 -2.40 1.90
CA TYR A 141 4.98 -1.36 1.47
C TYR A 141 3.57 -1.88 1.23
N ILE A 142 2.57 -1.13 1.70
CA ILE A 142 1.17 -1.30 1.30
C ILE A 142 0.78 -0.24 0.28
N LYS A 143 -0.10 -0.63 -0.65
CA LYS A 143 -0.80 0.32 -1.51
C LYS A 143 -2.09 0.75 -0.87
N ILE A 144 -2.25 2.03 -0.66
CA ILE A 144 -3.47 2.64 -0.16
C ILE A 144 -4.26 3.16 -1.36
N PHE A 145 -5.43 2.58 -1.56
CA PHE A 145 -6.37 3.01 -2.59
C PHE A 145 -7.52 3.76 -1.95
N GLN A 146 -7.65 5.05 -2.24
CA GLN A 146 -8.85 5.82 -1.90
C GLN A 146 -9.78 5.92 -3.11
N MET A 147 -11.06 5.65 -2.90
CA MET A 147 -12.13 5.97 -3.84
C MET A 147 -13.24 6.66 -3.06
N ASN A 148 -13.46 7.95 -3.32
CA ASN A 148 -14.36 8.81 -2.54
C ASN A 148 -13.99 8.79 -1.05
N ASN A 149 -14.93 8.36 -0.21
CA ASN A 149 -14.80 8.28 1.25
C ASN A 149 -14.33 6.89 1.73
N TYR A 150 -13.91 6.02 0.81
CA TYR A 150 -13.46 4.68 1.12
C TYR A 150 -11.97 4.57 0.88
N ILE A 151 -11.25 4.03 1.86
CA ILE A 151 -9.84 3.66 1.76
C ILE A 151 -9.75 2.15 1.89
N SER A 152 -9.00 1.50 1.00
CA SER A 152 -8.70 0.09 1.05
C SER A 152 -7.21 -0.17 0.95
N ALA A 153 -6.73 -1.13 1.73
CA ALA A 153 -5.35 -1.62 1.69
C ALA A 153 -5.27 -3.07 2.15
N LYS A 154 -4.38 -3.84 1.54
CA LYS A 154 -3.95 -5.15 2.07
C LYS A 154 -2.86 -4.88 3.12
N ILE A 155 -3.02 -5.37 4.35
CA ILE A 155 -2.23 -4.91 5.51
C ILE A 155 -1.39 -6.03 6.15
N SER A 156 -1.76 -7.30 5.93
CA SER A 156 -1.11 -8.44 6.55
C SER A 156 -1.42 -9.75 5.81
N ASP A 157 -0.60 -10.76 6.08
CA ASP A 157 -0.87 -12.16 5.82
C ASP A 157 -0.65 -12.93 7.13
N VAL A 158 -1.68 -13.63 7.63
CA VAL A 158 -1.63 -14.32 8.93
C VAL A 158 -0.67 -15.50 8.95
N SER A 159 -0.18 -15.94 7.79
CA SER A 159 0.86 -16.98 7.69
C SER A 159 2.28 -16.42 7.83
N VAL A 160 2.44 -15.09 7.75
CA VAL A 160 3.76 -14.42 7.75
C VAL A 160 3.92 -13.52 8.96
N LEU A 161 2.92 -12.68 9.24
CA LEU A 161 2.98 -11.72 10.35
C LEU A 161 2.37 -12.27 11.62
N SER A 162 2.93 -11.88 12.76
CA SER A 162 2.29 -12.04 14.06
C SER A 162 1.06 -11.13 14.19
N GLN A 163 0.22 -11.40 15.20
CA GLN A 163 -0.89 -10.51 15.54
C GLN A 163 -0.38 -9.11 15.92
N GLU A 164 0.71 -9.04 16.67
CA GLU A 164 1.30 -7.78 17.13
C GLU A 164 1.77 -6.92 15.97
N ASP A 165 2.46 -7.52 14.99
CA ASP A 165 2.93 -6.81 13.80
C ASP A 165 1.77 -6.36 12.91
N THR A 166 0.71 -7.16 12.83
CA THR A 166 -0.51 -6.79 12.12
C THR A 166 -1.20 -5.59 12.77
N ILE A 167 -1.28 -5.58 14.10
CA ILE A 167 -1.82 -4.45 14.87
C ILE A 167 -0.98 -3.20 14.61
N GLU A 168 0.36 -3.32 14.62
CA GLU A 168 1.26 -2.19 14.34
C GLU A 168 1.03 -1.63 12.94
N ASN A 169 0.93 -2.48 11.92
CA ASN A 169 0.66 -2.04 10.54
C ASN A 169 -0.69 -1.30 10.44
N ILE A 170 -1.73 -1.82 11.10
CA ILE A 170 -3.04 -1.17 11.14
C ILE A 170 -2.96 0.21 11.83
N LEU A 171 -2.27 0.31 12.96
CA LEU A 171 -2.10 1.58 13.67
C LEU A 171 -1.32 2.59 12.84
N LYS A 172 -0.26 2.15 12.14
CA LYS A 172 0.49 2.99 11.18
C LYS A 172 -0.43 3.57 10.11
N LEU A 173 -1.31 2.75 9.53
CA LEU A 173 -2.29 3.21 8.54
C LEU A 173 -3.30 4.21 9.14
N CYS A 174 -3.82 3.96 10.33
CA CYS A 174 -4.74 4.88 11.01
C CYS A 174 -4.09 6.24 11.30
N THR A 175 -2.85 6.23 11.80
CA THR A 175 -2.06 7.45 12.03
C THR A 175 -1.85 8.21 10.73
N PHE A 176 -1.41 7.52 9.68
CA PHE A 176 -1.21 8.12 8.36
C PHE A 176 -2.50 8.79 7.83
N ILE A 177 -3.66 8.14 7.95
CA ILE A 177 -4.95 8.71 7.53
C ILE A 177 -5.29 9.97 8.34
N SER A 178 -5.06 9.94 9.65
CA SER A 178 -5.28 11.09 10.52
C SER A 178 -4.37 12.28 10.17
N GLU A 179 -3.09 12.02 9.85
CA GLU A 179 -2.13 13.03 9.42
C GLU A 179 -2.51 13.68 8.09
N LYS A 180 -3.23 12.95 7.22
CA LYS A 180 -3.82 13.49 5.99
C LYS A 180 -5.10 14.30 6.24
N GLY A 181 -5.49 14.51 7.50
CA GLY A 181 -6.67 15.31 7.86
C GLY A 181 -7.99 14.58 7.64
N LEU A 182 -7.98 13.25 7.59
CA LEU A 182 -9.17 12.43 7.42
C LEU A 182 -9.61 11.86 8.77
N TYR A 183 -10.90 11.97 9.06
CA TYR A 183 -11.52 11.39 10.24
C TYR A 183 -12.06 10.00 9.92
N ILE A 184 -11.73 9.00 10.72
CA ILE A 184 -12.21 7.63 10.50
C ILE A 184 -13.60 7.47 11.10
N ARG A 185 -14.62 7.29 10.23
CA ARG A 185 -16.02 7.09 10.64
C ARG A 185 -16.34 5.61 10.88
N LYS A 186 -15.86 4.72 10.02
CA LYS A 186 -16.06 3.26 10.16
C LYS A 186 -14.78 2.55 9.75
N PHE A 187 -14.48 1.45 10.43
CA PHE A 187 -13.27 0.68 10.18
C PHE A 187 -13.64 -0.79 10.15
N TYR A 188 -13.25 -1.48 9.08
CA TYR A 188 -13.54 -2.88 8.85
C TYR A 188 -12.24 -3.61 8.56
N LEU A 189 -12.01 -4.68 9.32
CA LEU A 189 -10.98 -5.66 9.02
C LEU A 189 -11.64 -6.88 8.40
N HIS A 190 -11.08 -7.42 7.33
CA HIS A 190 -11.65 -8.59 6.68
C HIS A 190 -10.55 -9.48 6.10
N ARG A 191 -10.85 -10.77 5.99
CA ARG A 191 -10.07 -11.72 5.19
C ARG A 191 -10.80 -11.99 3.87
N SER A 192 -10.03 -12.14 2.80
CA SER A 192 -10.60 -12.41 1.47
C SER A 192 -11.49 -13.66 1.51
N MET A 193 -12.71 -13.57 0.96
CA MET A 193 -13.72 -14.64 0.96
C MET A 193 -14.20 -15.09 2.35
N CYS A 194 -14.06 -14.25 3.38
CA CYS A 194 -14.48 -14.52 4.76
C CYS A 194 -15.39 -13.41 5.32
N LYS A 195 -15.70 -13.50 6.63
CA LYS A 195 -16.44 -12.47 7.36
C LYS A 195 -15.64 -11.17 7.51
N SER A 196 -16.35 -10.05 7.48
CA SER A 196 -15.83 -8.72 7.81
C SER A 196 -16.16 -8.36 9.25
N TYR A 197 -15.16 -7.88 9.99
CA TYR A 197 -15.28 -7.46 11.38
C TYR A 197 -15.26 -5.94 11.45
N LYS A 198 -16.35 -5.36 11.93
CA LYS A 198 -16.44 -3.92 12.17
C LYS A 198 -15.71 -3.59 13.47
N VAL A 199 -14.66 -2.79 13.37
CA VAL A 199 -13.96 -2.22 14.51
C VAL A 199 -14.76 -1.02 15.02
N GLN A 200 -15.10 -1.01 16.30
CA GLN A 200 -15.79 0.12 16.92
C GLN A 200 -14.83 1.29 17.15
N ILE A 201 -15.28 2.52 16.86
CA ILE A 201 -14.44 3.72 16.88
C ILE A 201 -14.82 4.71 18.00
N LYS A 202 -15.93 4.44 18.72
CA LYS A 202 -16.52 5.34 19.73
C LYS A 202 -15.52 5.82 20.78
#